data_AF-A0A1V4DMS7-F1
#
_entry.id   AF-A0A1V4DMS7-F1
#
_cell.length_a   1.000
_cell.length_b   1.000
_cell.length_c   1.000
_cell.angle_alpha   90.00
_cell.angle_beta   90.00
_cell.angle_gamma   90.00
#
_symmetry.space_group_name_H-M   'P 1'
#
loop_
_entity.id
_entity.type
_entity.pdbx_description
1 polymer ?
#
loop_
_entity_poly.entity_id
_entity_poly.type
_entity_poly.pdbx_seq_one_letter_code
_entity_poly.pdbx_strand_id
1 'polypeptide(L)'
;MAAHRKPRQRSVGGNTARTAATIALAGAATATGFDGTAHAEPNLTPAQVKAKVDKLYQEAEVATEKYNGAKEKADAAEERLKTLRDEAARKTDKLNSARDALGSMAAAQYREGGLDPSLQLALSSDPDHYLDSAEFVDRAGTRQAASVASVREQLREIEQLRGAAHIELASLKSRQAELKRHKKTITAKLDAARRLLSQLPPEDRATDTQHASRGSSTGTTRDTLTPTTGNAPAPNSRASAAVSYAYSKLGSPYVWGATGPDAFDCSGLTQAAYRSAGISLPRTTYAQIDAGRRVSRSELQPGDLVFFYSAISHVGIYIGNGQMIHAPNPTAPVRIAPIDEMPFAGATRVV
;
A
#
# COMPACT_ATOMS: atom_id res chain seq x y z
N MET A 1 -59.30 -23.60 27.00
CA MET A 1 -58.52 -23.67 28.26
C MET A 1 -57.62 -22.45 28.35
N ALA A 2 -57.50 -21.92 29.55
CA ALA A 2 -57.11 -20.55 29.88
C ALA A 2 -55.68 -20.16 29.50
N ALA A 3 -55.53 -18.89 29.13
CA ALA A 3 -54.29 -18.16 29.01
C ALA A 3 -53.68 -17.90 30.39
N HIS A 4 -52.39 -18.20 30.58
CA HIS A 4 -51.58 -17.62 31.65
C HIS A 4 -50.19 -17.28 31.14
N ARG A 5 -50.00 -15.99 30.85
CA ARG A 5 -48.71 -15.36 30.59
C ARG A 5 -48.22 -14.76 31.91
N LYS A 6 -47.17 -15.32 32.51
CA LYS A 6 -46.48 -14.73 33.68
C LYS A 6 -45.58 -13.57 33.22
N PRO A 7 -45.58 -12.41 33.90
CA PRO A 7 -44.64 -11.32 33.62
C PRO A 7 -43.29 -11.58 34.31
N ARG A 8 -42.18 -11.34 33.60
CA ARG A 8 -40.83 -11.30 34.20
C ARG A 8 -40.59 -9.91 34.77
N GLN A 9 -40.29 -9.88 36.07
CA GLN A 9 -39.90 -8.68 36.82
C GLN A 9 -38.55 -8.14 36.33
N ARG A 10 -38.49 -6.83 36.12
CA ARG A 10 -37.25 -6.07 35.91
C ARG A 10 -36.66 -5.73 37.29
N SER A 11 -35.44 -6.19 37.53
CA SER A 11 -34.62 -5.75 38.65
C SER A 11 -33.97 -4.41 38.29
N VAL A 12 -34.22 -3.41 39.15
CA VAL A 12 -33.54 -2.11 39.20
C VAL A 12 -32.53 -2.20 40.33
N GLY A 13 -31.27 -1.84 40.05
CA GLY A 13 -30.28 -1.61 41.09
C GLY A 13 -28.85 -1.75 40.58
N GLY A 14 -28.05 -0.70 40.75
CA GLY A 14 -26.59 -0.80 40.61
C GLY A 14 -25.92 0.45 40.09
N ASN A 15 -25.83 1.48 40.94
CA ASN A 15 -25.01 2.66 40.73
C ASN A 15 -23.56 2.29 40.41
N THR A 16 -23.04 2.75 39.26
CA THR A 16 -21.60 2.98 39.08
C THR A 16 -21.42 4.36 38.46
N ALA A 17 -20.92 5.26 39.30
CA ALA A 17 -20.65 6.65 38.99
C ALA A 17 -19.67 6.75 37.82
N ARG A 18 -20.06 7.50 36.79
CA ARG A 18 -19.17 7.94 35.73
C ARG A 18 -18.25 9.01 36.29
N THR A 19 -16.97 8.70 36.38
CA THR A 19 -15.91 9.66 36.69
C THR A 19 -15.76 10.63 35.51
N ALA A 20 -16.58 11.68 35.50
CA ALA A 20 -16.35 12.84 34.66
C ALA A 20 -15.27 13.69 35.36
N ALA A 21 -14.05 13.67 34.84
CA ALA A 21 -13.01 14.63 35.21
C ALA A 21 -13.35 15.99 34.58
N THR A 22 -14.29 16.71 35.20
CA THR A 22 -14.45 18.16 34.97
C THR A 22 -13.32 18.85 35.72
N ILE A 23 -12.31 19.32 34.97
CA ILE A 23 -11.34 20.28 35.48
C ILE A 23 -12.13 21.55 35.82
N ALA A 24 -12.31 21.80 37.11
CA ALA A 24 -12.90 23.03 37.63
C ALA A 24 -11.88 24.16 37.42
N LEU A 25 -12.16 25.03 36.44
CA LEU A 25 -11.59 26.37 36.41
C LEU A 25 -12.24 27.17 37.53
N ALA A 26 -11.55 27.29 38.66
CA ALA A 26 -11.93 28.17 39.75
C ALA A 26 -11.79 29.63 39.26
N GLY A 27 -12.92 30.22 38.88
CA GLY A 27 -13.04 31.66 38.70
C GLY A 27 -13.10 32.34 40.07
N ALA A 28 -11.94 32.66 40.63
CA ALA A 28 -11.85 33.62 41.73
C ALA A 28 -11.81 35.04 41.13
N ALA A 29 -12.97 35.68 41.10
CA ALA A 29 -13.07 37.11 40.81
C ALA A 29 -12.66 37.90 42.06
N THR A 30 -11.39 38.30 42.13
CA THR A 30 -10.95 39.40 43.00
C THR A 30 -10.59 40.58 42.11
N ALA A 31 -11.53 41.52 42.02
CA ALA A 31 -11.29 42.83 41.45
C ALA A 31 -10.42 43.64 42.42
N THR A 32 -9.12 43.72 42.12
CA THR A 32 -8.22 44.74 42.67
C THR A 32 -7.42 45.30 41.51
N GLY A 33 -7.62 46.58 41.24
CA GLY A 33 -7.00 47.30 40.14
C GLY A 33 -5.48 47.30 40.24
N PHE A 34 -4.85 46.79 39.20
CA PHE A 34 -3.52 47.15 38.74
C PHE A 34 -3.56 47.06 37.22
N ASP A 35 -2.97 48.04 36.54
CA ASP A 35 -2.73 48.03 35.09
C ASP A 35 -1.89 46.80 34.71
N GLY A 36 -2.58 45.69 34.45
CA GLY A 36 -2.00 44.41 34.08
C GLY A 36 -2.25 44.20 32.59
N THR A 37 -1.21 44.42 31.80
CA THR A 37 -1.14 44.06 30.38
C THR A 37 -1.78 42.70 30.15
N ALA A 38 -2.73 42.61 29.22
CA ALA A 38 -3.14 41.34 28.64
C ALA A 38 -1.87 40.63 28.14
N HIS A 39 -1.36 39.67 28.93
CA HIS A 39 -0.30 38.80 28.48
C HIS A 39 -0.91 37.91 27.41
N ALA A 40 -0.82 38.36 26.15
CA ALA A 40 -0.95 37.50 25.00
C ALA A 40 -0.06 36.28 25.25
N GLU A 41 -0.62 35.09 25.08
CA GLU A 41 0.14 33.83 25.06
C GLU A 41 1.44 34.07 24.28
N PRO A 42 2.62 33.74 24.85
CA PRO A 42 3.88 34.09 24.20
C PRO A 42 3.90 33.48 22.81
N ASN A 43 3.96 34.35 21.79
CA ASN A 43 4.10 33.94 20.40
C ASN A 43 5.32 33.01 20.30
N LEU A 44 5.15 31.86 19.66
CA LEU A 44 6.22 30.87 19.48
C LEU A 44 7.43 31.53 18.83
N THR A 45 8.63 31.20 19.31
CA THR A 45 9.85 31.66 18.65
C THR A 45 10.01 30.98 17.27
N PRO A 46 10.74 31.58 16.32
CA PRO A 46 10.96 30.96 15.02
C PRO A 46 11.51 29.54 15.08
N ALA A 47 12.44 29.28 16.02
CA ALA A 47 12.99 27.96 16.27
C ALA A 47 11.92 26.95 16.77
N GLN A 48 11.02 27.38 17.65
CA GLN A 48 9.91 26.54 18.12
C GLN A 48 8.90 26.23 17.01
N VAL A 49 8.63 27.20 16.14
CA VAL A 49 7.77 26.98 14.96
C VAL A 49 8.40 25.97 14.02
N LYS A 50 9.70 26.14 13.68
CA LYS A 50 10.44 25.20 12.83
C LYS A 50 10.41 23.78 13.40
N ALA A 51 10.72 23.61 14.68
CA ALA A 51 10.68 22.30 15.34
C ALA A 51 9.29 21.65 15.30
N LYS A 52 8.21 22.44 15.45
CA LYS A 52 6.84 21.94 15.30
C LYS A 52 6.50 21.55 13.86
N VAL A 53 6.97 22.32 12.89
CA VAL A 53 6.79 22.02 11.46
C VAL A 53 7.52 20.75 11.08
N ASP A 54 8.78 20.59 11.50
CA ASP A 54 9.57 19.38 11.25
C ASP A 54 8.89 18.14 11.84
N LYS A 55 8.37 18.25 13.07
CA LYS A 55 7.58 17.18 13.69
C LYS A 55 6.30 16.85 12.89
N LEU A 56 5.59 17.86 12.39
CA LEU A 56 4.40 17.64 11.56
C LEU A 56 4.75 16.97 10.23
N TYR A 57 5.87 17.32 9.62
CA TYR A 57 6.36 16.64 8.41
C TYR A 57 6.76 15.20 8.70
N GLN A 58 7.47 14.92 9.80
CA GLN A 58 7.78 13.56 10.22
C GLN A 58 6.49 12.73 10.44
N GLU A 59 5.48 13.29 11.13
CA GLU A 59 4.20 12.60 11.35
C GLU A 59 3.42 12.39 10.04
N ALA A 60 3.47 13.36 9.12
CA ALA A 60 2.89 13.24 7.79
C ALA A 60 3.60 12.16 6.96
N GLU A 61 4.91 12.02 7.12
CA GLU A 61 5.71 11.01 6.44
C GLU A 61 5.42 9.60 6.97
N VAL A 62 5.30 9.41 8.28
CA VAL A 62 4.82 8.14 8.86
C VAL A 62 3.44 7.75 8.28
N ALA A 63 2.54 8.72 8.14
CA ALA A 63 1.22 8.48 7.54
C ALA A 63 1.32 8.20 6.03
N THR A 64 2.28 8.81 5.34
CA THR A 64 2.59 8.58 3.92
C THR A 64 3.05 7.16 3.68
N GLU A 65 3.97 6.64 4.48
CA GLU A 65 4.48 5.28 4.32
C GLU A 65 3.38 4.22 4.58
N LYS A 66 2.45 4.50 5.51
CA LYS A 66 1.25 3.68 5.70
C LYS A 66 0.29 3.76 4.52
N TYR A 67 0.07 4.96 3.98
CA TYR A 67 -0.74 5.16 2.77
C TYR A 67 -0.18 4.40 1.58
N ASN A 68 1.12 4.54 1.32
CA ASN A 68 1.82 3.91 0.21
C ASN A 68 1.72 2.38 0.27
N GLY A 69 1.92 1.78 1.45
CA GLY A 69 1.77 0.33 1.59
C GLY A 69 0.33 -0.15 1.53
N ALA A 70 -0.64 0.64 2.02
CA ALA A 70 -2.06 0.34 1.81
C ALA A 70 -2.41 0.40 0.31
N LYS A 71 -1.76 1.30 -0.45
CA LYS A 71 -1.97 1.47 -1.88
C LYS A 71 -1.44 0.29 -2.67
N GLU A 72 -0.20 -0.13 -2.44
CA GLU A 72 0.36 -1.34 -3.08
C GLU A 72 -0.54 -2.55 -2.86
N LYS A 73 -1.03 -2.74 -1.63
CA LYS A 73 -1.92 -3.86 -1.31
C LYS A 73 -3.31 -3.72 -1.95
N ALA A 74 -3.80 -2.49 -2.14
CA ALA A 74 -5.07 -2.24 -2.83
C ALA A 74 -4.94 -2.57 -4.32
N ASP A 75 -3.87 -2.09 -4.97
CA ASP A 75 -3.58 -2.36 -6.37
C ASP A 75 -3.42 -3.88 -6.60
N ALA A 76 -2.73 -4.60 -5.70
CA ALA A 76 -2.60 -6.06 -5.77
C ALA A 76 -3.94 -6.79 -5.58
N ALA A 77 -4.82 -6.32 -4.70
CA ALA A 77 -6.15 -6.90 -4.50
C ALA A 77 -7.06 -6.67 -5.72
N GLU A 78 -6.93 -5.52 -6.38
CA GLU A 78 -7.66 -5.19 -7.61
C GLU A 78 -7.27 -6.13 -8.76
N GLU A 79 -5.97 -6.37 -8.98
CA GLU A 79 -5.48 -7.30 -10.01
C GLU A 79 -5.90 -8.75 -9.74
N ARG A 80 -5.87 -9.20 -8.48
CA ARG A 80 -6.38 -10.53 -8.10
C ARG A 80 -7.87 -10.65 -8.34
N LEU A 81 -8.64 -9.64 -7.97
CA LEU A 81 -10.08 -9.61 -8.18
C LEU A 81 -10.43 -9.67 -9.67
N LYS A 82 -9.68 -8.95 -10.52
CA LYS A 82 -9.82 -9.02 -11.98
C LYS A 82 -9.53 -10.44 -12.49
N THR A 83 -8.41 -11.02 -12.08
CA THR A 83 -8.01 -12.38 -12.48
C THR A 83 -9.06 -13.43 -12.11
N LEU A 84 -9.57 -13.38 -10.87
CA LEU A 84 -10.60 -14.29 -10.38
C LEU A 84 -11.93 -14.15 -11.14
N ARG A 85 -12.31 -12.92 -11.48
CA ARG A 85 -13.52 -12.65 -12.28
C ARG A 85 -13.38 -13.18 -13.70
N ASP A 86 -12.23 -12.94 -14.32
CA ASP A 86 -11.96 -13.41 -15.68
C ASP A 86 -11.92 -14.94 -15.74
N GLU A 87 -11.36 -15.60 -14.74
CA GLU A 87 -11.37 -17.05 -14.63
C GLU A 87 -12.78 -17.61 -14.40
N ALA A 88 -13.56 -16.98 -13.51
CA ALA A 88 -14.94 -17.38 -13.25
C ALA A 88 -15.81 -17.23 -14.51
N ALA A 89 -15.58 -16.18 -15.31
CA ALA A 89 -16.25 -15.98 -16.60
C ALA A 89 -15.91 -17.12 -17.58
N ARG A 90 -14.62 -17.40 -17.81
CA ARG A 90 -14.19 -18.50 -18.69
C ARG A 90 -14.72 -19.87 -18.27
N LYS A 91 -14.77 -20.16 -16.96
CA LYS A 91 -15.36 -21.42 -16.47
C LYS A 91 -16.88 -21.44 -16.63
N THR A 92 -17.55 -20.31 -16.47
CA THR A 92 -18.99 -20.19 -16.71
C THR A 92 -19.33 -20.47 -18.18
N ASP A 93 -18.52 -19.99 -19.13
CA ASP A 93 -18.72 -20.28 -20.56
C ASP A 93 -18.57 -21.78 -20.85
N LYS A 94 -17.53 -22.42 -20.30
CA LYS A 94 -17.35 -23.88 -20.41
C LYS A 94 -18.51 -24.67 -19.80
N LEU A 95 -19.03 -24.23 -18.66
CA LEU A 95 -20.19 -24.82 -18.01
C LEU A 95 -21.45 -24.70 -18.89
N ASN A 96 -21.65 -23.56 -19.54
CA ASN A 96 -22.79 -23.37 -20.44
C ASN A 96 -22.69 -24.32 -21.65
N SER A 97 -21.53 -24.43 -22.28
CA SER A 97 -21.32 -25.39 -23.37
C SER A 97 -21.57 -26.84 -22.93
N ALA A 98 -21.13 -27.22 -21.73
CA ALA A 98 -21.36 -28.55 -21.18
C ALA A 98 -22.86 -28.80 -20.89
N ARG A 99 -23.58 -27.79 -20.41
CA ARG A 99 -25.03 -27.85 -20.19
C ARG A 99 -25.81 -27.98 -21.49
N ASP A 100 -25.42 -27.24 -22.53
CA ASP A 100 -26.06 -27.30 -23.85
C ASP A 100 -25.88 -28.69 -24.49
N ALA A 101 -24.69 -29.27 -24.36
CA ALA A 101 -24.41 -30.63 -24.83
C ALA A 101 -25.25 -31.67 -24.07
N LEU A 102 -25.30 -31.59 -22.73
CA LEU A 102 -26.14 -32.46 -21.90
C LEU A 102 -27.64 -32.32 -22.23
N GLY A 103 -28.11 -31.07 -22.41
CA GLY A 103 -29.50 -30.78 -22.78
C GLY A 103 -29.88 -31.35 -24.14
N SER A 104 -28.98 -31.25 -25.13
CA SER A 104 -29.18 -31.82 -26.46
C SER A 104 -29.28 -33.35 -26.42
N MET A 105 -28.44 -34.01 -25.62
CA MET A 105 -28.50 -35.47 -25.41
C MET A 105 -29.78 -35.89 -24.68
N ALA A 106 -30.16 -35.19 -23.62
CA ALA A 106 -31.38 -35.47 -22.87
C ALA A 106 -32.64 -35.30 -23.75
N ALA A 107 -32.67 -34.26 -24.61
CA ALA A 107 -33.77 -34.06 -25.55
C ALA A 107 -33.85 -35.16 -26.61
N ALA A 108 -32.72 -35.71 -27.06
CA ALA A 108 -32.70 -36.85 -27.98
C ALA A 108 -33.26 -38.11 -27.31
N GLN A 109 -32.80 -38.45 -26.10
CA GLN A 109 -33.31 -39.60 -25.33
C GLN A 109 -34.81 -39.50 -25.05
N TYR A 110 -35.32 -38.30 -24.75
CA TYR A 110 -36.76 -38.10 -24.53
C TYR A 110 -37.60 -38.34 -25.79
N ARG A 111 -37.11 -37.94 -26.97
CA ARG A 111 -37.83 -38.13 -28.24
C ARG A 111 -37.90 -39.59 -28.69
N GLU A 112 -36.85 -40.37 -28.44
CA GLU A 112 -36.79 -41.78 -28.86
C GLU A 112 -37.68 -42.70 -28.00
N GLY A 113 -38.19 -42.22 -26.86
CA GLY A 113 -39.17 -42.94 -26.04
C GLY A 113 -38.56 -44.18 -25.38
N GLY A 114 -38.12 -44.04 -24.13
CA GLY A 114 -37.50 -45.14 -23.38
C GLY A 114 -38.45 -46.33 -23.17
N LEU A 115 -38.32 -47.35 -24.02
CA LEU A 115 -38.80 -48.70 -23.71
C LEU A 115 -37.81 -49.37 -22.76
N ASP A 116 -38.32 -50.21 -21.86
CA ASP A 116 -37.46 -50.98 -20.96
C ASP A 116 -36.50 -51.88 -21.77
N PRO A 117 -35.19 -51.90 -21.48
CA PRO A 117 -34.21 -52.69 -22.24
C PRO A 117 -34.56 -54.19 -22.31
N SER A 118 -35.19 -54.74 -21.25
CA SER A 118 -35.65 -56.13 -21.26
C SER A 118 -36.82 -56.35 -22.22
N LEU A 119 -37.67 -55.34 -22.40
CA LEU A 119 -38.78 -55.36 -23.34
C LEU A 119 -38.29 -55.14 -24.78
N GLN A 120 -37.25 -54.31 -25.00
CA GLN A 120 -36.61 -54.16 -26.30
C GLN A 120 -35.90 -55.43 -26.76
N LEU A 121 -35.20 -56.14 -25.85
CA LEU A 121 -34.59 -57.43 -26.17
C LEU A 121 -35.65 -58.50 -26.46
N ALA A 122 -36.74 -58.55 -25.68
CA ALA A 122 -37.83 -59.51 -25.89
C ALA A 122 -38.61 -59.28 -27.19
N LEU A 123 -38.66 -58.04 -27.68
CA LEU A 123 -39.31 -57.65 -28.93
C LEU A 123 -38.33 -57.62 -30.13
N SER A 124 -37.03 -57.86 -29.90
CA SER A 124 -36.03 -57.84 -30.98
C SER A 124 -36.18 -59.07 -31.87
N SER A 125 -36.19 -58.84 -33.18
CA SER A 125 -36.20 -59.91 -34.19
C SER A 125 -34.79 -60.46 -34.47
N ASP A 126 -33.75 -59.78 -34.00
CA ASP A 126 -32.34 -60.14 -34.17
C ASP A 126 -31.58 -59.86 -32.83
N PRO A 127 -31.32 -60.91 -32.02
CA PRO A 127 -30.72 -60.73 -30.70
C PRO A 127 -29.22 -60.37 -30.76
N ASP A 128 -28.49 -60.75 -31.81
CA ASP A 128 -27.06 -60.42 -31.95
C ASP A 128 -26.89 -58.92 -32.22
N HIS A 129 -27.74 -58.35 -33.08
CA HIS A 129 -27.77 -56.90 -33.36
C HIS A 129 -28.14 -56.05 -32.13
N TYR A 130 -28.95 -56.59 -31.22
CA TYR A 130 -29.25 -55.95 -29.94
C TYR A 130 -28.03 -55.89 -29.03
N LEU A 131 -27.24 -56.97 -28.94
CA LEU A 131 -26.05 -57.02 -28.10
C LEU A 131 -24.96 -56.03 -28.58
N ASP A 132 -24.77 -55.88 -29.88
CA ASP A 132 -23.89 -54.85 -30.46
C ASP A 132 -24.37 -53.43 -30.12
N SER A 133 -25.69 -53.23 -30.10
CA SER A 133 -26.30 -51.95 -29.74
C SER A 133 -26.19 -51.66 -28.23
N ALA A 134 -26.21 -52.70 -27.39
CA ALA A 134 -26.11 -52.57 -25.93
C ALA A 134 -24.74 -52.05 -25.48
N GLU A 135 -23.65 -52.46 -26.14
CA GLU A 135 -22.31 -51.94 -25.83
C GLU A 135 -22.20 -50.44 -26.17
N PHE A 136 -22.84 -50.00 -27.26
CA PHE A 136 -22.91 -48.58 -27.61
C PHE A 136 -23.70 -47.77 -26.57
N VAL A 137 -24.81 -48.30 -26.05
CA VAL A 137 -25.62 -47.68 -25.00
C VAL A 137 -24.85 -47.59 -23.68
N ASP A 138 -24.11 -48.62 -23.28
CA ASP A 138 -23.26 -48.58 -22.07
C ASP A 138 -22.15 -47.53 -22.19
N ARG A 139 -21.46 -47.49 -23.33
CA ARG A 139 -20.46 -46.44 -23.63
C ARG A 139 -21.07 -45.04 -23.66
N ALA A 140 -22.31 -44.88 -24.13
CA ALA A 140 -23.01 -43.60 -24.10
C ALA A 140 -23.41 -43.20 -22.65
N GLY A 141 -23.89 -44.15 -21.85
CA GLY A 141 -24.25 -43.95 -20.45
C GLY A 141 -23.05 -43.55 -19.58
N THR A 142 -21.90 -44.23 -19.74
CA THR A 142 -20.65 -43.88 -19.06
C THR A 142 -20.16 -42.47 -19.43
N ARG A 143 -20.25 -42.09 -20.71
CA ARG A 143 -19.95 -40.72 -21.17
C ARG A 143 -20.90 -39.68 -20.55
N GLN A 144 -22.21 -39.97 -20.51
CA GLN A 144 -23.20 -39.08 -19.91
C GLN A 144 -22.94 -38.88 -18.41
N ALA A 145 -22.64 -39.97 -17.68
CA ALA A 145 -22.26 -39.92 -16.27
C ALA A 145 -20.99 -39.06 -16.06
N ALA A 146 -19.97 -39.23 -16.90
CA ALA A 146 -18.76 -38.41 -16.87
C ALA A 146 -19.03 -36.92 -17.17
N SER A 147 -19.91 -36.61 -18.13
CA SER A 147 -20.32 -35.23 -18.43
C SER A 147 -21.07 -34.58 -17.26
N VAL A 148 -21.97 -35.31 -16.60
CA VAL A 148 -22.67 -34.81 -15.40
C VAL A 148 -21.68 -34.59 -14.25
N ALA A 149 -20.74 -35.50 -14.03
CA ALA A 149 -19.68 -35.33 -13.04
C ALA A 149 -18.82 -34.09 -13.33
N SER A 150 -18.44 -33.88 -14.60
CA SER A 150 -17.71 -32.69 -15.05
C SER A 150 -18.47 -31.39 -14.80
N VAL A 151 -19.79 -31.34 -15.07
CA VAL A 151 -20.62 -30.17 -14.76
C VAL A 151 -20.67 -29.90 -13.25
N ARG A 152 -20.78 -30.93 -12.41
CA ARG A 152 -20.74 -30.79 -10.94
C ARG A 152 -19.37 -30.29 -10.45
N GLU A 153 -18.28 -30.72 -11.09
CA GLU A 153 -16.93 -30.18 -10.84
C GLU A 153 -16.86 -28.69 -11.16
N GLN A 154 -17.23 -28.32 -12.39
CA GLN A 154 -17.18 -26.93 -12.88
C GLN A 154 -18.02 -25.98 -12.01
N LEU A 155 -19.19 -26.43 -11.55
CA LEU A 155 -20.01 -25.65 -10.62
C LEU A 155 -19.29 -25.35 -9.30
N ARG A 156 -18.66 -26.36 -8.70
CA ARG A 156 -17.88 -26.20 -7.46
C ARG A 156 -16.70 -25.25 -7.66
N GLU A 157 -15.98 -25.36 -8.76
CA GLU A 157 -14.86 -24.46 -9.08
C GLU A 157 -15.32 -23.01 -9.27
N ILE A 158 -16.42 -22.79 -10.00
CA ILE A 158 -16.99 -21.45 -10.19
C ILE A 158 -17.42 -20.83 -8.86
N GLU A 159 -18.04 -21.62 -7.98
CA GLU A 159 -18.43 -21.18 -6.64
C GLU A 159 -17.20 -20.78 -5.81
N GLN A 160 -16.13 -21.57 -5.83
CA GLN A 160 -14.86 -21.26 -5.16
C GLN A 160 -14.24 -19.95 -5.68
N LEU A 161 -14.18 -19.76 -7.00
CA LEU A 161 -13.66 -18.53 -7.61
C LEU A 161 -14.50 -17.30 -7.22
N ARG A 162 -15.82 -17.42 -7.25
CA ARG A 162 -16.73 -16.33 -6.84
C ARG A 162 -16.61 -16.02 -5.35
N GLY A 163 -16.43 -17.04 -4.51
CA GLY A 163 -16.15 -16.88 -3.08
C GLY A 163 -14.83 -16.13 -2.84
N ALA A 164 -13.75 -16.55 -3.50
CA ALA A 164 -12.46 -15.87 -3.45
C ALA A 164 -12.55 -14.41 -3.94
N ALA A 165 -13.28 -14.16 -5.03
CA ALA A 165 -13.50 -12.81 -5.56
C ALA A 165 -14.28 -11.93 -4.56
N HIS A 166 -15.24 -12.50 -3.82
CA HIS A 166 -15.97 -11.77 -2.79
C HIS A 166 -15.06 -11.36 -1.62
N ILE A 167 -14.17 -12.27 -1.19
CA ILE A 167 -13.17 -11.99 -0.15
C ILE A 167 -12.21 -10.89 -0.61
N GLU A 168 -11.69 -10.96 -1.82
CA GLU A 168 -10.78 -9.93 -2.37
C GLU A 168 -11.48 -8.58 -2.55
N LEU A 169 -12.77 -8.57 -2.93
CA LEU A 169 -13.56 -7.33 -2.98
C LEU A 169 -13.73 -6.69 -1.60
N ALA A 170 -13.96 -7.49 -0.55
CA ALA A 170 -14.04 -6.99 0.82
C ALA A 170 -12.68 -6.45 1.30
N SER A 171 -11.59 -7.15 0.99
CA SER A 171 -10.20 -6.71 1.21
C SER A 171 -9.94 -5.35 0.53
N LEU A 172 -10.26 -5.22 -0.75
CA LEU A 172 -10.09 -3.98 -1.53
C LEU A 172 -10.86 -2.81 -0.90
N LYS A 173 -12.13 -3.01 -0.53
CA LYS A 173 -12.94 -1.97 0.14
C LYS A 173 -12.33 -1.53 1.47
N SER A 174 -11.84 -2.46 2.27
CA SER A 174 -11.16 -2.14 3.53
C SER A 174 -9.90 -1.29 3.30
N ARG A 175 -9.08 -1.66 2.31
CA ARG A 175 -7.87 -0.92 1.93
C ARG A 175 -8.18 0.47 1.39
N GLN A 176 -9.23 0.63 0.58
CA GLN A 176 -9.68 1.94 0.12
C GLN A 176 -10.11 2.85 1.29
N ALA A 177 -10.73 2.28 2.33
CA ALA A 177 -11.05 3.03 3.54
C ALA A 177 -9.79 3.43 4.33
N GLU A 178 -8.77 2.56 4.42
CA GLU A 178 -7.45 2.89 4.99
C GLU A 178 -6.78 4.04 4.24
N LEU A 179 -6.74 3.97 2.91
CA LEU A 179 -6.19 5.02 2.06
C LEU A 179 -6.85 6.37 2.32
N LYS A 180 -8.19 6.41 2.41
CA LYS A 180 -8.93 7.63 2.71
C LYS A 180 -8.57 8.19 4.09
N ARG A 181 -8.41 7.33 5.10
CA ARG A 181 -8.00 7.73 6.45
C ARG A 181 -6.60 8.33 6.45
N HIS A 182 -5.62 7.63 5.87
CA HIS A 182 -4.24 8.13 5.83
C HIS A 182 -4.11 9.40 5.01
N LYS A 183 -4.78 9.51 3.85
CA LYS A 183 -4.83 10.74 3.05
C LYS A 183 -5.35 11.93 3.86
N LYS A 184 -6.41 11.73 4.66
CA LYS A 184 -6.94 12.75 5.56
C LYS A 184 -5.91 13.18 6.62
N THR A 185 -5.22 12.22 7.24
CA THR A 185 -4.16 12.50 8.22
C THR A 185 -3.02 13.30 7.59
N ILE A 186 -2.53 12.88 6.43
CA ILE A 186 -1.42 13.54 5.71
C ILE A 186 -1.82 14.98 5.39
N THR A 187 -2.99 15.17 4.75
CA THR A 187 -3.48 16.51 4.38
C THR A 187 -3.61 17.41 5.63
N ALA A 188 -4.19 16.91 6.72
CA ALA A 188 -4.35 17.67 7.94
C ALA A 188 -2.99 18.10 8.56
N LYS A 189 -1.99 17.22 8.55
CA LYS A 189 -0.65 17.51 9.08
C LYS A 189 0.10 18.52 8.20
N LEU A 190 0.02 18.36 6.88
CA LEU A 190 0.61 19.29 5.92
C LEU A 190 -0.04 20.68 5.99
N ASP A 191 -1.36 20.74 6.14
CA ASP A 191 -2.07 22.02 6.30
C ASP A 191 -1.75 22.70 7.64
N ALA A 192 -1.59 21.94 8.72
CA ALA A 192 -1.13 22.46 10.00
C ALA A 192 0.29 23.04 9.88
N ALA A 193 1.20 22.35 9.19
CA ALA A 193 2.56 22.82 8.95
C ALA A 193 2.56 24.12 8.13
N ARG A 194 1.76 24.19 7.05
CA ARG A 194 1.60 25.41 6.24
C ARG A 194 1.09 26.59 7.06
N ARG A 195 0.10 26.38 7.94
CA ARG A 195 -0.41 27.43 8.84
C ARG A 195 0.67 27.94 9.79
N LEU A 196 1.45 27.04 10.39
CA LEU A 196 2.56 27.43 11.26
C LEU A 196 3.63 28.22 10.50
N LEU A 197 4.01 27.77 9.29
CA LEU A 197 4.97 28.50 8.45
C LEU A 197 4.46 29.88 8.02
N SER A 198 3.15 30.04 7.82
CA SER A 198 2.56 31.35 7.48
C SER A 198 2.68 32.38 8.61
N GLN A 199 2.87 31.93 9.87
CA GLN A 199 3.06 32.81 11.03
C GLN A 199 4.49 33.35 11.16
N LEU A 200 5.47 32.76 10.45
CA LEU A 200 6.86 33.24 10.47
C LEU A 200 7.05 34.47 9.57
N PRO A 201 7.96 35.40 9.89
CA PRO A 201 8.37 36.46 8.97
C PRO A 201 8.96 35.88 7.67
N PRO A 202 8.87 36.58 6.53
CA PRO A 202 9.37 36.09 5.23
C PRO A 202 10.85 35.70 5.23
N GLU A 203 11.69 36.40 6.03
CA GLU A 203 13.12 36.12 6.14
C GLU A 203 13.44 34.75 6.75
N ASP A 204 12.63 34.27 7.70
CA ASP A 204 12.83 32.96 8.35
C ASP A 204 12.35 31.80 7.47
N ARG A 205 11.43 32.04 6.53
CA ARG A 205 10.86 31.01 5.64
C ARG A 205 11.84 30.50 4.58
N ALA A 206 12.88 31.27 4.23
CA ALA A 206 13.82 30.94 3.15
C ALA A 206 15.02 30.09 3.61
N THR A 207 15.20 29.88 4.91
CA THR A 207 16.45 29.36 5.51
C THR A 207 16.76 27.90 5.16
N ASP A 208 15.77 27.06 4.80
CA ASP A 208 16.02 25.67 4.40
C ASP A 208 16.64 25.51 3.00
N THR A 209 16.51 26.53 2.14
CA THR A 209 17.13 26.49 0.80
C THR A 209 18.62 26.86 0.83
N GLN A 210 19.09 27.56 1.88
CA GLN A 210 20.45 28.11 1.91
C GLN A 210 21.52 27.14 2.40
N HIS A 211 21.15 26.05 3.09
CA HIS A 211 22.09 24.98 3.44
C HIS A 211 22.58 24.20 2.21
N ALA A 212 21.84 24.22 1.09
CA ALA A 212 22.29 23.65 -0.18
C ALA A 212 23.42 24.46 -0.84
N SER A 213 23.56 25.75 -0.52
CA SER A 213 24.50 26.66 -1.20
C SER A 213 25.84 26.83 -0.47
N ARG A 214 25.89 26.60 0.84
CA ARG A 214 27.12 26.76 1.65
C ARG A 214 28.11 25.59 1.55
N GLY A 215 27.69 24.45 1.00
CA GLY A 215 28.58 23.32 0.70
C GLY A 215 29.27 23.39 -0.67
N SER A 216 28.96 24.40 -1.49
CA SER A 216 29.39 24.47 -2.89
C SER A 216 30.29 25.67 -3.21
N SER A 217 30.69 26.45 -2.20
CA SER A 217 31.54 27.63 -2.38
C SER A 217 33.01 27.36 -2.05
N THR A 218 33.65 26.53 -2.86
CA THR A 218 35.09 26.63 -3.12
C THR A 218 35.36 26.35 -4.59
N GLY A 219 35.66 27.41 -5.36
CA GLY A 219 36.52 27.32 -6.54
C GLY A 219 35.81 27.34 -7.90
N THR A 220 35.62 28.54 -8.42
CA THR A 220 35.43 28.89 -9.84
C THR A 220 36.32 28.09 -10.80
N THR A 221 35.74 27.35 -11.74
CA THR A 221 36.05 27.38 -13.18
C THR A 221 35.02 26.56 -13.95
N ARG A 222 34.50 27.17 -15.01
CA ARG A 222 33.49 26.64 -15.91
C ARG A 222 34.23 25.91 -17.03
N ASP A 223 34.55 24.63 -16.87
CA ASP A 223 34.94 23.77 -18.00
C ASP A 223 34.77 22.26 -17.71
N THR A 224 34.17 21.55 -18.67
CA THR A 224 34.03 20.09 -18.80
C THR A 224 33.44 19.26 -17.63
N LEU A 225 32.26 18.70 -17.91
CA LEU A 225 31.60 17.60 -17.20
C LEU A 225 32.46 16.32 -17.27
N THR A 226 33.25 16.04 -16.23
CA THR A 226 33.78 14.70 -15.91
C THR A 226 33.71 14.47 -14.40
N PRO A 227 33.18 13.32 -13.91
CA PRO A 227 32.96 13.08 -12.49
C PRO A 227 34.27 12.64 -11.82
N THR A 228 35.13 13.58 -11.43
CA THR A 228 36.33 13.26 -10.64
C THR A 228 36.61 14.31 -9.56
N THR A 229 35.84 14.33 -8.48
CA THR A 229 36.29 14.96 -7.21
C THR A 229 35.48 14.42 -6.02
N GLY A 230 36.13 13.62 -5.15
CA GLY A 230 35.79 13.51 -3.72
C GLY A 230 34.79 12.47 -3.23
N ASN A 231 34.11 11.73 -4.12
CA ASN A 231 33.19 10.68 -3.69
C ASN A 231 33.92 9.33 -3.55
N ALA A 232 33.69 8.65 -2.42
CA ALA A 232 34.10 7.26 -2.29
C ALA A 232 33.53 6.43 -3.47
N PRO A 233 34.27 5.47 -4.03
CA PRO A 233 33.76 4.65 -5.12
C PRO A 233 32.59 3.80 -4.62
N ALA A 234 31.50 3.76 -5.39
CA ALA A 234 30.40 2.83 -5.14
C ALA A 234 30.90 1.38 -5.33
N PRO A 235 30.37 0.41 -4.57
CA PRO A 235 30.92 -0.94 -4.54
C PRO A 235 30.66 -1.77 -5.80
N ASN A 236 29.70 -1.36 -6.63
CA ASN A 236 29.38 -2.01 -7.89
C ASN A 236 28.72 -1.03 -8.87
N SER A 237 28.57 -1.45 -10.13
CA SER A 237 28.00 -0.62 -11.21
C SER A 237 26.54 -0.21 -10.96
N ARG A 238 25.75 -1.05 -10.29
CA ARG A 238 24.35 -0.74 -9.97
C ARG A 238 24.24 0.36 -8.91
N ALA A 239 25.03 0.26 -7.85
CA ALA A 239 25.13 1.29 -6.83
C ALA A 239 25.64 2.61 -7.43
N SER A 240 26.63 2.55 -8.33
CA SER A 240 27.13 3.73 -9.06
C SER A 240 26.04 4.37 -9.94
N ALA A 241 25.25 3.57 -10.66
CA ALA A 241 24.14 4.07 -11.48
C ALA A 241 23.03 4.70 -10.62
N ALA A 242 22.66 4.08 -9.50
CA ALA A 242 21.66 4.61 -8.57
C ALA A 242 22.12 5.95 -7.96
N VAL A 243 23.38 6.05 -7.52
CA VAL A 243 23.96 7.31 -7.03
C VAL A 243 23.96 8.38 -8.13
N SER A 244 24.38 8.04 -9.34
CA SER A 244 24.39 8.97 -10.48
C SER A 244 22.99 9.48 -10.81
N TYR A 245 21.99 8.61 -10.79
CA TYR A 245 20.60 9.01 -10.94
C TYR A 245 20.17 9.97 -9.83
N ALA A 246 20.49 9.68 -8.57
CA ALA A 246 20.15 10.55 -7.45
C ALA A 246 20.76 11.96 -7.60
N TYR A 247 22.02 12.05 -8.03
CA TYR A 247 22.66 13.33 -8.37
C TYR A 247 21.94 14.09 -9.48
N SER A 248 21.49 13.39 -10.53
CA SER A 248 20.74 14.01 -11.63
C SER A 248 19.39 14.60 -11.20
N LYS A 249 18.89 14.22 -10.02
CA LYS A 249 17.60 14.66 -9.47
C LYS A 249 17.70 15.73 -8.40
N LEU A 250 18.90 16.20 -8.06
CA LEU A 250 19.06 17.36 -7.17
C LEU A 250 18.23 18.55 -7.68
N GLY A 251 17.49 19.19 -6.77
CA GLY A 251 16.56 20.28 -7.10
C GLY A 251 15.15 19.84 -7.50
N SER A 252 14.91 18.55 -7.76
CA SER A 252 13.55 18.07 -8.07
C SER A 252 12.61 18.30 -6.88
N PRO A 253 11.36 18.76 -7.10
CA PRO A 253 10.42 19.02 -6.03
C PRO A 253 10.02 17.75 -5.26
N TYR A 254 9.79 17.92 -3.96
CA TYR A 254 9.11 16.90 -3.17
C TYR A 254 7.62 16.89 -3.51
N VAL A 255 7.10 15.72 -3.89
CA VAL A 255 5.65 15.50 -4.05
C VAL A 255 5.28 14.20 -3.37
N TRP A 256 4.34 14.31 -2.43
CA TRP A 256 3.79 13.16 -1.72
C TRP A 256 3.33 12.05 -2.68
N GLY A 257 3.86 10.84 -2.50
CA GLY A 257 3.50 9.68 -3.30
C GLY A 257 4.24 9.57 -4.64
N ALA A 258 5.00 10.59 -5.07
CA ALA A 258 5.64 10.61 -6.37
C ALA A 258 6.86 9.67 -6.45
N THR A 259 7.02 9.01 -7.60
CA THR A 259 8.06 7.99 -7.87
C THR A 259 8.92 8.33 -9.09
N GLY A 260 8.96 9.63 -9.47
CA GLY A 260 9.71 10.15 -10.60
C GLY A 260 8.94 10.21 -11.93
N PRO A 261 9.60 10.71 -13.00
CA PRO A 261 10.99 11.15 -13.01
C PRO A 261 11.23 12.60 -12.54
N ASP A 262 10.17 13.41 -12.40
CA ASP A 262 10.32 14.87 -12.20
C ASP A 262 10.02 15.32 -10.76
N ALA A 263 9.43 14.47 -9.94
CA ALA A 263 9.15 14.73 -8.54
C ALA A 263 9.19 13.43 -7.73
N PHE A 264 9.52 13.54 -6.44
CA PHE A 264 9.75 12.37 -5.59
C PHE A 264 9.25 12.60 -4.16
N ASP A 265 8.85 11.54 -3.49
CA ASP A 265 9.04 11.44 -2.04
C ASP A 265 10.29 10.60 -1.71
N CYS A 266 10.62 10.43 -0.43
CA CYS A 266 11.88 9.83 0.00
C CYS A 266 12.07 8.40 -0.57
N SER A 267 11.08 7.53 -0.41
CA SER A 267 11.08 6.16 -0.88
C SER A 267 10.82 6.04 -2.39
N GLY A 268 10.16 7.03 -3.01
CA GLY A 268 10.03 7.16 -4.45
C GLY A 268 11.35 7.51 -5.16
N LEU A 269 12.19 8.34 -4.54
CA LEU A 269 13.53 8.68 -5.06
C LEU A 269 14.44 7.45 -5.09
N THR A 270 14.51 6.70 -4.00
CA THR A 270 15.33 5.47 -3.91
C THR A 270 14.86 4.43 -4.91
N GLN A 271 13.54 4.23 -5.03
CA GLN A 271 12.94 3.33 -6.00
C GLN A 271 13.30 3.72 -7.43
N ALA A 272 13.22 5.01 -7.78
CA ALA A 272 13.57 5.48 -9.11
C ALA A 272 15.06 5.34 -9.43
N ALA A 273 15.92 5.65 -8.45
CA ALA A 273 17.37 5.50 -8.58
C ALA A 273 17.76 4.05 -8.87
N TYR A 274 17.27 3.10 -8.07
CA TYR A 274 17.58 1.69 -8.27
C TYR A 274 16.88 1.09 -9.49
N ARG A 275 15.69 1.58 -9.86
CA ARG A 275 15.03 1.19 -11.12
C ARG A 275 15.88 1.58 -12.34
N SER A 276 16.55 2.73 -12.31
CA SER A 276 17.49 3.12 -13.38
C SER A 276 18.72 2.21 -13.45
N ALA A 277 19.05 1.54 -12.34
CA ALA A 277 20.11 0.53 -12.23
C ALA A 277 19.60 -0.91 -12.48
N GLY A 278 18.34 -1.09 -12.90
CA GLY A 278 17.74 -2.39 -13.19
C GLY A 278 17.27 -3.19 -11.96
N ILE A 279 17.19 -2.56 -10.77
CA ILE A 279 16.70 -3.20 -9.54
C ILE A 279 15.34 -2.63 -9.15
N SER A 280 14.35 -3.49 -8.93
CA SER A 280 13.05 -3.09 -8.41
C SER A 280 13.07 -3.07 -6.89
N LEU A 281 12.77 -1.91 -6.30
CA LEU A 281 12.60 -1.77 -4.86
C LEU A 281 11.11 -1.68 -4.47
N PRO A 282 10.74 -2.20 -3.28
CA PRO A 282 9.41 -1.96 -2.69
C PRO A 282 9.09 -0.46 -2.59
N ARG A 283 7.82 -0.07 -2.57
CA ARG A 283 7.43 1.34 -2.52
C ARG A 283 7.72 2.01 -1.17
N THR A 284 7.71 1.26 -0.08
CA THR A 284 7.73 1.83 1.28
C THR A 284 9.09 1.67 1.96
N THR A 285 9.44 2.62 2.81
CA THR A 285 10.69 2.64 3.58
C THR A 285 10.87 1.39 4.44
N TYR A 286 9.83 0.95 5.14
CA TYR A 286 9.85 -0.24 6.00
C TYR A 286 9.95 -1.55 5.22
N ALA A 287 9.70 -1.56 3.91
CA ALA A 287 9.97 -2.71 3.05
C ALA A 287 11.34 -2.58 2.36
N GLN A 288 11.74 -1.36 1.97
CA GLN A 288 13.05 -1.10 1.37
C GLN A 288 14.22 -1.43 2.29
N ILE A 289 14.04 -1.24 3.59
CA ILE A 289 15.08 -1.59 4.57
C ILE A 289 15.36 -3.11 4.57
N ASP A 290 14.43 -3.95 4.12
CA ASP A 290 14.62 -5.40 3.98
C ASP A 290 14.89 -5.83 2.53
N ALA A 291 15.06 -4.90 1.60
CA ALA A 291 15.27 -5.19 0.18
C ALA A 291 16.72 -5.58 -0.17
N GLY A 292 17.58 -5.81 0.83
CA GLY A 292 18.99 -6.13 0.64
C GLY A 292 19.67 -6.55 1.93
N ARG A 293 21.01 -6.53 1.94
CA ARG A 293 21.80 -6.90 3.12
C ARG A 293 21.85 -5.73 4.10
N ARG A 294 21.46 -5.95 5.35
CA ARG A 294 21.64 -4.95 6.42
C ARG A 294 23.13 -4.62 6.58
N VAL A 295 23.46 -3.35 6.74
CA VAL A 295 24.83 -2.87 6.94
C VAL A 295 24.91 -2.00 8.18
N SER A 296 26.01 -2.13 8.91
CA SER A 296 26.28 -1.24 10.05
C SER A 296 26.66 0.16 9.55
N ARG A 297 26.48 1.16 10.40
CA ARG A 297 26.81 2.56 10.07
C ARG A 297 28.28 2.75 9.68
N SER A 298 29.20 1.99 10.28
CA SER A 298 30.64 2.01 9.97
C SER A 298 31.00 1.37 8.63
N GLU A 299 30.10 0.57 8.05
CA GLU A 299 30.32 -0.13 6.78
C GLU A 299 29.66 0.56 5.59
N LEU A 300 29.07 1.74 5.78
CA LEU A 300 28.33 2.46 4.76
C LEU A 300 29.20 2.74 3.53
N GLN A 301 28.66 2.39 2.36
CA GLN A 301 29.26 2.61 1.06
C GLN A 301 28.28 3.33 0.13
N PRO A 302 28.76 4.18 -0.80
CA PRO A 302 27.89 4.91 -1.70
C PRO A 302 26.93 3.99 -2.46
N GLY A 303 25.65 4.35 -2.43
CA GLY A 303 24.53 3.53 -2.92
C GLY A 303 23.72 2.88 -1.79
N ASP A 304 24.30 2.65 -0.61
CA ASP A 304 23.53 2.10 0.52
C ASP A 304 22.33 2.99 0.84
N LEU A 305 21.18 2.36 1.12
CA LEU A 305 20.00 3.07 1.60
C LEU A 305 20.14 3.29 3.10
N VAL A 306 19.98 4.54 3.54
CA VAL A 306 20.03 4.94 4.95
C VAL A 306 18.65 5.35 5.41
N PHE A 307 18.23 4.84 6.58
CA PHE A 307 16.87 4.97 7.10
C PHE A 307 16.86 5.70 8.43
N PHE A 308 15.78 6.44 8.67
CA PHE A 308 15.67 7.31 9.84
C PHE A 308 14.36 7.14 10.60
N TYR A 309 14.42 7.54 11.87
CA TYR A 309 13.38 7.45 12.88
C TYR A 309 12.98 6.01 13.26
N SER A 310 12.51 5.82 14.48
CA SER A 310 12.12 4.48 14.98
C SER A 310 11.02 3.81 14.16
N ALA A 311 10.15 4.61 13.53
CA ALA A 311 9.11 4.13 12.63
C ALA A 311 9.61 3.80 11.21
N ILE A 312 10.91 4.01 10.93
CA ILE A 312 11.53 3.87 9.60
C ILE A 312 10.72 4.69 8.59
N SER A 313 10.49 5.98 8.88
CA SER A 313 9.60 6.81 8.06
C SER A 313 10.33 7.53 6.93
N HIS A 314 11.65 7.68 7.02
CA HIS A 314 12.43 8.40 6.01
C HIS A 314 13.57 7.53 5.48
N VAL A 315 13.94 7.75 4.22
CA VAL A 315 15.07 7.08 3.56
C VAL A 315 15.85 8.05 2.66
N GLY A 316 17.16 7.84 2.57
CA GLY A 316 18.04 8.50 1.61
C GLY A 316 19.03 7.52 0.99
N ILE A 317 19.76 7.97 -0.03
CA ILE A 317 20.85 7.22 -0.68
C ILE A 317 22.17 7.77 -0.16
N TYR A 318 22.97 6.95 0.53
CA TYR A 318 24.29 7.34 0.99
C TYR A 318 25.23 7.60 -0.18
N ILE A 319 26.02 8.67 -0.11
CA ILE A 319 26.95 9.09 -1.17
C ILE A 319 28.41 9.18 -0.71
N GLY A 320 28.70 8.72 0.51
CA GLY A 320 30.03 8.83 1.12
C GLY A 320 30.13 10.00 2.09
N ASN A 321 31.25 10.07 2.83
CA ASN A 321 31.60 11.21 3.70
C ASN A 321 30.51 11.63 4.71
N GLY A 322 29.70 10.68 5.20
CA GLY A 322 28.60 11.01 6.14
C GLY A 322 27.43 11.74 5.48
N GLN A 323 27.32 11.73 4.15
CA GLN A 323 26.29 12.44 3.39
C GLN A 323 25.35 11.49 2.65
N MET A 324 24.14 11.99 2.38
CA MET A 324 23.12 11.31 1.58
C MET A 324 22.42 12.27 0.63
N ILE A 325 21.80 11.73 -0.41
CA ILE A 325 20.79 12.41 -1.23
C ILE A 325 19.41 11.89 -0.83
N HIS A 326 18.48 12.80 -0.55
CA HIS A 326 17.10 12.46 -0.15
C HIS A 326 16.08 13.49 -0.66
N ALA A 327 14.80 13.11 -0.62
CA ALA A 327 13.66 14.01 -0.81
C ALA A 327 13.00 14.28 0.55
N PRO A 328 13.35 15.38 1.25
CA PRO A 328 13.02 15.58 2.67
C PRO A 328 11.53 15.79 2.95
N ASN A 329 10.93 16.81 2.35
CA ASN A 329 9.58 17.28 2.68
C ASN A 329 9.11 18.35 1.66
N PRO A 330 7.83 18.77 1.68
CA PRO A 330 7.28 19.72 0.71
C PRO A 330 7.94 21.11 0.63
N THR A 331 8.79 21.49 1.58
CA THR A 331 9.46 22.80 1.61
C THR A 331 10.91 22.74 1.11
N ALA A 332 11.46 21.55 0.90
CA ALA A 332 12.82 21.37 0.41
C ALA A 332 12.86 20.37 -0.75
N PRO A 333 13.54 20.71 -1.86
CA PRO A 333 13.69 19.79 -2.98
C PRO A 333 14.62 18.62 -2.62
N VAL A 334 14.80 17.70 -3.56
CA VAL A 334 15.86 16.70 -3.50
C VAL A 334 17.20 17.41 -3.29
N ARG A 335 17.93 17.05 -2.23
CA ARG A 335 19.17 17.73 -1.83
C ARG A 335 20.16 16.76 -1.19
N ILE A 336 21.39 17.24 -1.04
CA ILE A 336 22.40 16.60 -0.21
C ILE A 336 22.20 17.03 1.25
N ALA A 337 22.32 16.09 2.18
CA ALA A 337 22.19 16.31 3.62
C ALA A 337 23.16 15.39 4.39
N PRO A 338 23.66 15.81 5.57
CA PRO A 338 24.34 14.89 6.49
C PRO A 338 23.39 13.79 6.99
N ILE A 339 23.90 12.56 7.17
CA ILE A 339 23.09 11.48 7.77
C ILE A 339 22.81 11.72 9.27
N ASP A 340 23.47 12.69 9.90
CA ASP A 340 23.24 13.07 11.29
C ASP A 340 22.15 14.15 11.46
N GLU A 341 21.57 14.64 10.36
CA GLU A 341 20.46 15.60 10.41
C GLU A 341 19.19 14.98 11.02
N MET A 342 19.07 13.65 10.98
CA MET A 342 17.93 12.90 11.50
C MET A 342 18.38 11.68 12.32
N PRO A 343 17.57 11.19 13.29
CA PRO A 343 17.88 9.99 14.06
C PRO A 343 18.06 8.76 13.16
N PHE A 344 19.29 8.29 13.02
CA PHE A 344 19.62 7.10 12.22
C PHE A 344 18.96 5.84 12.80
N ALA A 345 18.27 5.08 11.96
CA ALA A 345 17.55 3.86 12.34
C ALA A 345 18.20 2.58 11.78
N GLY A 346 18.90 2.68 10.65
CA GLY A 346 19.58 1.54 10.04
C GLY A 346 19.96 1.80 8.59
N ALA A 347 20.63 0.84 7.98
CA ALA A 347 21.00 0.91 6.57
C ALA A 347 20.99 -0.46 5.90
N THR A 348 20.83 -0.43 4.58
CA THR A 348 20.72 -1.62 3.74
C THR A 348 21.47 -1.41 2.44
N ARG A 349 22.34 -2.37 2.11
CA ARG A 349 23.02 -2.49 0.83
C ARG A 349 22.16 -3.29 -0.13
N VAL A 350 21.74 -2.65 -1.21
CA VAL A 350 21.03 -3.30 -2.30
C VAL A 350 22.05 -4.08 -3.15
N VAL A 351 21.78 -5.36 -3.40
CA VAL A 351 22.69 -6.30 -4.08
C VAL A 351 22.17 -6.70 -5.46
#